data_AF-K9XQA0-F1
#
_entry.id   AF-K9XQA0-F1
#
_cell.length_a   1.000
_cell.length_b   1.000
_cell.length_c   1.000
_cell.angle_alpha   90.00
_cell.angle_beta   90.00
_cell.angle_gamma   90.00
#
_symmetry.space_group_name_H-M   'P 1'
#
loop_
_entity.id
_entity.type
_entity.pdbx_description
1 polymer ?
#
loop_
_entity_poly.entity_id
_entity_poly.type
_entity_poly.pdbx_seq_one_letter_code
_entity_poly.pdbx_strand_id
1 'polypeptide(L)'
;MSISSSLDLFLLPELFRIIEEGKKTGRLIVQIPLNNQTSNLKRIYYLWFREGYLVAISDRLNHRGLITLIETRNWLSPLITEKLRTLCPTEMPLGVYLDQMKLLTRDKLRLIFQLQLHQVYQLFELTSGWFRFDELSELQDRLMTLPWLEMTGHRMKATEVAMYGLRLVKDWRVFGEQLPKSNLALQRTVNQPFLKLISLERKIWEQADRATSIETMALELMQPIKNIQIAAFRLIVVGLLEEVLVDNYGIKSTNLVSSSKVVLANVERQKFLVKPRQSTDKSLLNNLFKLWRS
;
A
#
# COMPACT_ATOMS: atom_id res chain seq x y z
N MET A 1 0.51 -13.82 -11.74
CA MET A 1 0.12 -14.89 -10.80
C MET A 1 -1.07 -14.41 -9.98
N SER A 2 -1.89 -15.30 -9.41
CA SER A 2 -2.89 -14.87 -8.40
C SER A 2 -2.32 -15.04 -7.00
N ILE A 3 -2.18 -13.95 -6.25
CA ILE A 3 -1.60 -14.00 -4.89
C ILE A 3 -2.69 -13.68 -3.90
N SER A 4 -2.91 -14.57 -2.94
CA SER A 4 -3.87 -14.36 -1.88
C SER A 4 -3.28 -14.68 -0.52
N SER A 5 -3.55 -13.83 0.46
CA SER A 5 -3.16 -14.06 1.84
C SER A 5 -4.07 -13.29 2.81
N SER A 6 -3.83 -13.46 4.10
CA SER A 6 -4.46 -12.64 5.14
C SER A 6 -3.75 -11.30 5.29
N LEU A 7 -4.53 -10.25 5.56
CA LEU A 7 -4.04 -8.94 5.99
C LEU A 7 -3.38 -8.99 7.39
N ASP A 8 -3.59 -10.08 8.15
CA ASP A 8 -2.88 -10.31 9.42
C ASP A 8 -1.37 -10.54 9.20
N LEU A 9 -1.01 -11.06 8.03
CA LEU A 9 0.36 -11.44 7.68
C LEU A 9 1.02 -10.43 6.76
N PHE A 10 0.23 -9.63 6.05
CA PHE A 10 0.72 -8.73 5.02
C PHE A 10 -0.01 -7.40 5.05
N LEU A 11 0.77 -6.32 5.14
CA LEU A 11 0.22 -4.98 5.22
C LEU A 11 -0.25 -4.51 3.85
N LEU A 12 -1.45 -3.91 3.81
CA LEU A 12 -2.00 -3.32 2.59
C LEU A 12 -1.06 -2.26 1.96
N PRO A 13 -0.40 -1.36 2.72
CA PRO A 13 0.63 -0.47 2.17
C PRO A 13 1.75 -1.17 1.42
N GLU A 14 2.24 -2.30 1.95
CA GLU A 14 3.32 -3.05 1.33
C GLU A 14 2.83 -3.64 0.01
N LEU A 15 1.60 -4.15 -0.03
CA LEU A 15 1.02 -4.68 -1.26
C LEU A 15 0.94 -3.60 -2.35
N PHE A 16 0.53 -2.39 -1.98
CA PHE A 16 0.52 -1.25 -2.89
C PHE A 16 1.93 -0.90 -3.38
N ARG A 17 2.93 -0.90 -2.49
CA ARG A 17 4.33 -0.69 -2.89
C ARG A 17 4.78 -1.71 -3.92
N ILE A 18 4.53 -3.00 -3.69
CA ILE A 18 5.04 -4.00 -4.62
C ILE A 18 4.30 -3.95 -5.96
N ILE A 19 2.99 -3.70 -5.95
CA ILE A 19 2.21 -3.46 -7.18
C ILE A 19 2.82 -2.32 -8.01
N GLU A 20 3.24 -1.22 -7.36
CA GLU A 20 3.90 -0.11 -8.06
C GLU A 20 5.30 -0.46 -8.56
N GLU A 21 6.17 -1.01 -7.70
CA GLU A 21 7.54 -1.38 -8.05
C GLU A 21 7.59 -2.38 -9.21
N GLY A 22 6.69 -3.38 -9.17
CA GLY A 22 6.54 -4.38 -10.22
C GLY A 22 5.76 -3.90 -11.45
N LYS A 23 5.32 -2.63 -11.47
CA LYS A 23 4.47 -2.03 -12.52
C LYS A 23 3.27 -2.92 -12.89
N LYS A 24 2.68 -3.55 -11.88
CA LYS A 24 1.66 -4.58 -12.06
C LYS A 24 0.36 -3.98 -12.58
N THR A 25 -0.31 -4.72 -13.45
CA THR A 25 -1.64 -4.40 -13.97
C THR A 25 -2.58 -5.53 -13.60
N GLY A 26 -3.70 -5.22 -12.96
CA GLY A 26 -4.59 -6.25 -12.43
C GLY A 26 -5.62 -5.70 -11.46
N ARG A 27 -6.26 -6.62 -10.73
CA ARG A 27 -7.30 -6.31 -9.75
C ARG A 27 -6.92 -6.87 -8.39
N LEU A 28 -6.84 -6.00 -7.40
CA LEU A 28 -6.78 -6.36 -6.00
C LEU A 28 -8.18 -6.45 -5.42
N ILE A 29 -8.53 -7.60 -4.86
CA ILE A 29 -9.76 -7.86 -4.14
C ILE A 29 -9.42 -7.83 -2.65
N VAL A 30 -10.13 -7.03 -1.87
CA VAL A 30 -10.00 -6.98 -0.41
C VAL A 30 -11.34 -7.39 0.20
N GLN A 31 -11.34 -8.43 1.01
CA GLN A 31 -12.52 -8.96 1.69
C GLN A 31 -12.41 -8.72 3.20
N ILE A 32 -13.42 -8.07 3.75
CA ILE A 32 -13.49 -7.69 5.16
C ILE A 32 -14.31 -8.74 5.91
N PRO A 33 -13.80 -9.31 7.03
CA PRO A 33 -14.56 -10.25 7.86
C PRO A 33 -15.80 -9.58 8.45
N LEU A 34 -16.87 -10.36 8.66
CA LEU A 34 -18.14 -9.85 9.24
C LEU A 34 -17.95 -9.14 10.58
N ASN A 35 -17.03 -9.61 11.41
CA ASN A 35 -16.79 -9.06 12.75
C ASN A 35 -16.08 -7.69 12.74
N ASN A 36 -15.48 -7.29 11.61
CA ASN A 36 -14.77 -6.03 11.45
C ASN A 36 -15.54 -5.03 10.59
N GLN A 37 -16.81 -5.31 10.28
CA GLN A 37 -17.64 -4.38 9.53
C GLN A 37 -18.02 -3.20 10.42
N THR A 38 -17.43 -2.05 10.14
CA THR A 38 -17.97 -0.77 10.59
C THR A 38 -19.11 -0.36 9.66
N SER A 39 -20.03 0.50 10.13
CA SER A 39 -21.24 0.89 9.38
C SER A 39 -20.98 1.45 7.98
N ASN A 40 -19.76 1.92 7.71
CA ASN A 40 -19.38 2.58 6.46
C ASN A 40 -18.61 1.66 5.50
N LEU A 41 -18.07 0.52 5.97
CA LEU A 41 -17.26 -0.38 5.16
C LEU A 41 -18.10 -1.44 4.46
N LYS A 42 -17.82 -1.65 3.17
CA LYS A 42 -18.42 -2.73 2.38
C LYS A 42 -17.65 -4.03 2.63
N ARG A 43 -18.33 -5.16 2.45
CA ARG A 43 -17.74 -6.49 2.67
C ARG A 43 -16.57 -6.78 1.72
N ILE A 44 -16.65 -6.29 0.48
CA ILE A 44 -15.67 -6.56 -0.56
C ILE A 44 -15.36 -5.26 -1.29
N TYR A 45 -14.08 -5.02 -1.53
CA TYR A 45 -13.59 -3.96 -2.38
C TYR A 45 -12.79 -4.54 -3.54
N TYR A 46 -12.96 -3.94 -4.71
CA TYR A 46 -12.23 -4.21 -5.92
C TYR A 46 -11.45 -2.96 -6.29
N LEU A 47 -10.13 -3.09 -6.33
CA LEU A 47 -9.18 -2.03 -6.62
C LEU A 47 -8.44 -2.42 -7.89
N TRP A 48 -8.53 -1.61 -8.94
CA TRP A 48 -7.86 -1.89 -10.20
C TRP A 48 -6.62 -1.05 -10.36
N PHE A 49 -5.56 -1.74 -10.76
CA PHE A 49 -4.25 -1.17 -11.00
C PHE A 49 -3.87 -1.32 -12.47
N ARG A 50 -3.22 -0.31 -13.01
CA ARG A 50 -2.59 -0.32 -14.33
C ARG A 50 -1.20 0.27 -14.22
N GLU A 51 -0.19 -0.51 -14.55
CA GLU A 51 1.22 -0.12 -14.54
C GLU A 51 1.66 0.47 -13.19
N GLY A 52 1.16 -0.09 -12.08
CA GLY A 52 1.46 0.42 -10.73
C GLY A 52 0.60 1.60 -10.26
N TYR A 53 -0.34 2.08 -11.07
CA TYR A 53 -1.27 3.15 -10.69
C TYR A 53 -2.64 2.58 -10.35
N LEU A 54 -3.24 3.04 -9.25
CA LEU A 54 -4.64 2.82 -8.96
C LEU A 54 -5.50 3.66 -9.92
N VAL A 55 -6.40 3.00 -10.66
CA VAL A 55 -7.21 3.63 -11.71
C VAL A 55 -8.72 3.56 -11.48
N ALA A 56 -9.20 2.60 -10.69
CA ALA A 56 -10.61 2.47 -10.35
C ALA A 56 -10.80 1.73 -9.04
N ILE A 57 -11.89 2.03 -8.35
CA ILE A 57 -12.29 1.46 -7.07
C ILE A 57 -13.79 1.18 -7.15
N SER A 58 -14.21 0.00 -6.73
CA SER A 58 -15.63 -0.36 -6.64
C SER A 58 -15.87 -1.34 -5.50
N ASP A 59 -17.09 -1.34 -4.97
CA ASP A 59 -17.58 -2.37 -4.03
C ASP A 59 -18.34 -3.50 -4.76
N ARG A 60 -18.52 -3.38 -6.08
CA ARG A 60 -19.34 -4.27 -6.93
C ARG A 60 -18.72 -4.47 -8.32
N LEU A 61 -18.99 -5.60 -8.95
CA LEU A 61 -18.54 -5.92 -10.32
C LEU A 61 -19.60 -5.63 -11.39
N ASN A 62 -20.57 -4.76 -11.11
CA ASN A 62 -21.67 -4.47 -12.04
C ASN A 62 -21.34 -3.37 -13.06
N HIS A 63 -20.16 -2.75 -12.99
CA HIS A 63 -19.73 -1.64 -13.85
C HIS A 63 -20.70 -0.45 -13.84
N ARG A 64 -21.30 -0.15 -12.68
CA ARG A 64 -22.24 0.96 -12.48
C ARG A 64 -21.81 1.93 -11.38
N GLY A 65 -20.73 1.67 -10.64
CA GLY A 65 -20.32 2.48 -9.50
C GLY A 65 -20.14 3.96 -9.86
N LEU A 66 -19.33 4.25 -10.89
CA LEU A 66 -19.11 5.60 -11.40
C LEU A 66 -20.40 6.26 -11.90
N ILE A 67 -21.22 5.52 -12.66
CA ILE A 67 -22.50 6.02 -13.19
C ILE A 67 -23.44 6.40 -12.03
N THR A 68 -23.58 5.54 -11.03
CA THR A 68 -24.39 5.80 -9.84
C THR A 68 -23.87 7.01 -9.05
N LEU A 69 -22.56 7.21 -8.96
CA LEU A 69 -21.97 8.41 -8.34
C LEU A 69 -22.28 9.71 -9.09
N ILE A 70 -22.43 9.63 -10.41
CA ILE A 70 -22.85 10.77 -11.27
C ILE A 70 -24.35 11.03 -11.12
N GLU A 71 -25.17 9.97 -11.14
CA GLU A 71 -26.64 10.04 -10.98
C GLU A 71 -27.04 10.61 -9.62
N THR A 72 -26.45 10.11 -8.53
CA THR A 72 -26.72 10.60 -7.16
C THR A 72 -26.42 12.08 -6.95
N ARG A 73 -25.64 12.69 -7.84
CA ARG A 73 -25.30 14.13 -7.82
C ARG A 73 -26.09 14.95 -8.82
N ASN A 74 -27.01 14.33 -9.56
CA ASN A 74 -27.81 14.97 -10.61
C ASN A 74 -26.95 15.73 -11.65
N TRP A 75 -25.75 15.21 -11.95
CA TRP A 75 -24.85 15.89 -12.90
C TRP A 75 -25.17 15.60 -14.36
N LEU A 76 -25.84 14.48 -14.64
CA LEU A 76 -26.33 14.11 -15.96
C LEU A 76 -27.79 13.65 -15.84
N SER A 77 -28.54 13.77 -16.93
CA SER A 77 -29.92 13.28 -16.97
C SER A 77 -29.96 11.74 -16.99
N PRO A 78 -31.01 11.11 -16.40
CA PRO A 78 -31.16 9.65 -16.41
C PRO A 78 -31.13 9.02 -17.81
N LEU A 79 -31.68 9.72 -18.79
CA LEU A 79 -31.67 9.31 -20.21
C LEU A 79 -30.25 9.20 -20.77
N ILE A 80 -29.34 10.09 -20.37
CA ILE A 80 -27.95 10.04 -20.79
C ILE A 80 -27.24 8.90 -20.05
N THR A 81 -27.42 8.78 -18.74
CA THR A 81 -26.72 7.78 -17.91
C THR A 81 -27.07 6.35 -18.30
N GLU A 82 -28.32 6.08 -18.67
CA GLU A 82 -28.75 4.78 -19.19
C GLU A 82 -28.01 4.39 -20.48
N LYS A 83 -27.77 5.37 -21.37
CA LYS A 83 -27.10 5.17 -22.66
C LYS A 83 -25.57 5.18 -22.56
N LEU A 84 -24.96 5.60 -21.45
CA LEU A 84 -23.49 5.67 -21.34
C LEU A 84 -22.82 4.31 -21.55
N ARG A 85 -23.46 3.21 -21.16
CA ARG A 85 -22.88 1.86 -21.33
C ARG A 85 -22.81 1.42 -22.79
N THR A 86 -23.70 1.93 -23.64
CA THR A 86 -23.74 1.58 -25.07
C THR A 86 -22.96 2.58 -25.92
N LEU A 87 -22.87 3.83 -25.48
CA LEU A 87 -22.19 4.91 -26.21
C LEU A 87 -20.69 4.98 -25.92
N CYS A 88 -20.24 4.61 -24.71
CA CYS A 88 -18.83 4.68 -24.36
C CYS A 88 -18.03 3.60 -25.10
N PRO A 89 -16.90 3.94 -25.75
CA PRO A 89 -16.01 2.95 -26.35
C PRO A 89 -15.51 1.92 -25.33
N THR A 90 -15.33 0.68 -25.77
CA THR A 90 -15.01 -0.47 -24.90
C THR A 90 -13.63 -0.40 -24.24
N GLU A 91 -12.69 0.38 -24.77
CA GLU A 91 -11.32 0.54 -24.26
C GLU A 91 -11.01 1.98 -23.85
N MET A 92 -12.04 2.73 -23.45
CA MET A 92 -11.90 4.11 -23.01
C MET A 92 -12.46 4.30 -21.59
N PRO A 93 -11.70 4.92 -20.67
CA PRO A 93 -12.24 5.30 -19.37
C PRO A 93 -13.47 6.18 -19.52
N LEU A 94 -14.57 5.83 -18.84
CA LEU A 94 -15.82 6.58 -18.95
C LEU A 94 -15.65 8.06 -18.61
N GLY A 95 -14.83 8.39 -17.61
CA GLY A 95 -14.56 9.80 -17.30
C GLY A 95 -13.85 10.56 -18.42
N VAL A 96 -12.95 9.91 -19.17
CA VAL A 96 -12.31 10.54 -20.34
C VAL A 96 -13.33 10.81 -21.43
N TYR A 97 -14.20 9.84 -21.71
CA TYR A 97 -15.30 10.01 -22.67
C TYR A 97 -16.23 11.18 -22.27
N LEU A 98 -16.59 11.28 -20.99
CA LEU A 98 -17.44 12.36 -20.47
C LEU A 98 -16.78 13.74 -20.57
N ASP A 99 -15.46 13.84 -20.38
CA ASP A 99 -14.68 15.09 -20.57
C ASP A 99 -14.60 15.49 -22.05
N GLN A 100 -14.38 14.52 -22.94
CA GLN A 100 -14.32 14.75 -24.39
C GLN A 100 -15.66 15.26 -24.93
N MET A 101 -16.76 14.65 -24.50
CA MET A 101 -18.12 15.05 -24.88
C MET A 101 -18.62 16.31 -24.14
N LYS A 102 -17.80 16.93 -23.29
CA LYS A 102 -18.14 18.11 -22.46
C LYS A 102 -19.35 17.89 -21.56
N LEU A 103 -19.67 16.64 -21.24
CA LEU A 103 -20.76 16.26 -20.35
C LEU A 103 -20.38 16.46 -18.88
N LEU A 104 -19.11 16.21 -18.52
CA LEU A 104 -18.56 16.50 -17.21
C LEU A 104 -17.23 17.22 -17.34
N THR A 105 -16.93 18.10 -16.39
CA THR A 105 -15.63 18.77 -16.31
C THR A 105 -14.60 17.89 -15.61
N ARG A 106 -13.32 18.11 -15.91
CA ARG A 106 -12.20 17.43 -15.22
C ARG A 106 -12.25 17.57 -13.71
N ASP A 107 -12.70 18.70 -13.18
CA ASP A 107 -12.85 18.94 -11.74
C ASP A 107 -13.91 18.05 -11.10
N LYS A 108 -15.06 17.87 -11.76
CA LYS A 108 -16.11 16.95 -11.31
C LYS A 108 -15.61 15.51 -11.29
N LEU A 109 -14.88 15.09 -12.33
CA LEU A 109 -14.28 13.77 -12.40
C LEU A 109 -13.19 13.56 -11.34
N ARG A 110 -12.37 14.58 -11.09
CA ARG A 110 -11.38 14.59 -10.01
C ARG A 110 -12.04 14.41 -8.66
N LEU A 111 -13.15 15.12 -8.41
CA LEU A 111 -13.93 14.99 -7.18
C LEU A 111 -14.45 13.56 -7.00
N ILE A 112 -15.00 12.92 -8.05
CA ILE A 112 -15.45 11.52 -7.95
C ILE A 112 -14.27 10.60 -7.61
N PHE A 113 -13.12 10.77 -8.27
CA PHE A 113 -11.95 9.96 -7.98
C PHE A 113 -11.48 10.10 -6.52
N GLN A 114 -11.52 11.32 -5.97
CA GLN A 114 -11.19 11.56 -4.57
C GLN A 114 -12.20 10.89 -3.61
N LEU A 115 -13.48 10.89 -3.95
CA LEU A 115 -14.50 10.19 -3.15
C LEU A 115 -14.31 8.67 -3.17
N GLN A 116 -13.94 8.11 -4.31
CA GLN A 116 -13.55 6.71 -4.42
C GLN A 116 -12.31 6.42 -3.57
N LEU A 117 -11.27 7.26 -3.63
CA LEU A 117 -10.05 7.12 -2.82
C LEU A 117 -10.32 7.10 -1.31
N HIS A 118 -11.29 7.91 -0.85
CA HIS A 118 -11.65 7.92 0.58
C HIS A 118 -12.09 6.54 1.09
N GLN A 119 -12.75 5.74 0.25
CA GLN A 119 -13.14 4.37 0.60
C GLN A 119 -11.91 3.46 0.78
N VAL A 120 -10.86 3.69 -0.02
CA VAL A 120 -9.60 2.93 0.07
C VAL A 120 -8.82 3.31 1.32
N TYR A 121 -8.80 4.59 1.69
CA TYR A 121 -8.09 5.05 2.89
C TYR A 121 -8.59 4.36 4.16
N GLN A 122 -9.89 4.07 4.24
CA GLN A 122 -10.47 3.33 5.37
C GLN A 122 -9.98 1.87 5.45
N LEU A 123 -9.50 1.29 4.34
CA LEU A 123 -8.95 -0.07 4.34
C LEU A 123 -7.60 -0.18 5.05
N PHE A 124 -6.90 0.94 5.24
CA PHE A 124 -5.61 0.96 5.94
C PHE A 124 -5.74 0.85 7.46
N GLU A 125 -6.96 0.97 8.01
CA GLU A 125 -7.24 0.73 9.42
C GLU A 125 -7.59 -0.74 9.72
N LEU A 126 -7.68 -1.59 8.69
CA LEU A 126 -8.04 -2.99 8.85
C LEU A 126 -6.94 -3.78 9.55
N THR A 127 -7.31 -4.47 10.62
CA THR A 127 -6.43 -5.38 11.36
C THR A 127 -6.45 -6.80 10.83
N SER A 128 -7.53 -7.20 10.16
CA SER A 128 -7.69 -8.52 9.58
C SER A 128 -8.59 -8.49 8.36
N GLY A 129 -8.42 -9.50 7.51
CA GLY A 129 -9.16 -9.66 6.26
C GLY A 129 -8.36 -10.49 5.28
N TRP A 130 -8.95 -10.72 4.12
CA TRP A 130 -8.31 -11.52 3.08
C TRP A 130 -8.15 -10.68 1.82
N PHE A 131 -7.02 -10.81 1.16
CA PHE A 131 -6.81 -10.17 -0.13
C PHE A 131 -6.47 -11.18 -1.21
N ARG A 132 -6.79 -10.82 -2.45
CA ARG A 132 -6.31 -11.51 -3.65
C ARG A 132 -5.95 -10.52 -4.75
N PHE A 133 -4.73 -10.57 -5.24
CA PHE A 133 -4.34 -9.85 -6.45
C PHE A 133 -4.40 -10.78 -7.66
N ASP A 134 -5.21 -10.40 -8.64
CA ASP A 134 -5.37 -11.10 -9.91
C ASP A 134 -4.67 -10.27 -11.01
N GLU A 135 -3.55 -10.76 -11.57
CA GLU A 135 -2.79 -10.06 -12.62
C GLU A 135 -3.42 -10.23 -14.01
N LEU A 136 -3.46 -9.17 -14.81
CA LEU A 136 -4.16 -9.13 -16.10
C LEU A 136 -3.51 -10.03 -17.16
N SER A 137 -2.17 -10.09 -17.19
CA SER A 137 -1.39 -10.82 -18.22
C SER A 137 -1.61 -12.33 -18.23
N GLU A 138 -2.12 -12.89 -17.13
CA GLU A 138 -2.24 -14.34 -16.95
C GLU A 138 -3.67 -14.86 -17.03
N LEU A 139 -4.64 -13.97 -17.28
CA LEU A 139 -6.04 -14.35 -17.34
C LEU A 139 -6.49 -14.33 -18.81
N GLN A 140 -6.57 -15.54 -19.37
CA GLN A 140 -7.10 -15.80 -20.71
C GLN A 140 -8.63 -15.63 -20.80
N ASP A 141 -9.28 -15.25 -19.71
CA ASP A 141 -10.74 -15.19 -19.63
C ASP A 141 -11.27 -13.78 -19.96
N ARG A 142 -12.28 -13.70 -20.82
CA ARG A 142 -12.91 -12.47 -21.32
C ARG A 142 -13.59 -11.64 -20.22
N LEU A 143 -13.67 -12.17 -19.00
CA LEU A 143 -14.31 -11.56 -17.83
C LEU A 143 -13.39 -10.62 -17.03
N MET A 144 -12.08 -10.64 -17.28
CA MET A 144 -11.09 -9.85 -16.54
C MET A 144 -10.43 -8.81 -17.44
N THR A 145 -11.20 -7.82 -17.88
CA THR A 145 -10.66 -6.60 -18.49
C THR A 145 -10.54 -5.48 -17.46
N LEU A 146 -9.80 -4.42 -17.80
CA LEU A 146 -9.87 -3.18 -17.01
C LEU A 146 -11.32 -2.67 -16.96
N PRO A 147 -11.74 -2.08 -15.83
CA PRO A 147 -13.12 -1.67 -15.61
C PRO A 147 -13.33 -0.28 -16.23
N TRP A 148 -13.25 -0.18 -17.54
CA TRP A 148 -13.27 1.10 -18.27
C TRP A 148 -14.45 2.01 -17.86
N LEU A 149 -15.62 1.42 -17.60
CA LEU A 149 -16.81 2.13 -17.14
C LEU A 149 -16.75 2.65 -15.69
N GLU A 150 -15.83 2.15 -14.86
CA GLU A 150 -15.61 2.61 -13.48
C GLU A 150 -14.48 3.64 -13.38
N MET A 151 -13.69 3.82 -14.44
CA MET A 151 -12.51 4.68 -14.46
C MET A 151 -12.91 6.13 -14.77
N THR A 152 -12.51 7.06 -13.90
CA THR A 152 -12.76 8.50 -14.06
C THR A 152 -11.77 9.18 -15.02
N GLY A 153 -10.75 8.45 -15.49
CA GLY A 153 -9.61 9.02 -16.22
C GLY A 153 -8.49 9.56 -15.33
N HIS A 154 -8.73 9.72 -14.04
CA HIS A 154 -7.70 10.03 -13.05
C HIS A 154 -7.04 8.75 -12.54
N ARG A 155 -5.78 8.87 -12.12
CA ARG A 155 -5.00 7.77 -11.54
C ARG A 155 -4.05 8.29 -10.47
N MET A 156 -3.64 7.44 -9.54
CA MET A 156 -2.68 7.77 -8.49
C MET A 156 -1.70 6.61 -8.29
N LYS A 157 -0.43 6.91 -8.02
CA LYS A 157 0.57 5.87 -7.73
C LYS A 157 0.15 5.08 -6.49
N ALA A 158 0.37 3.77 -6.48
CA ALA A 158 -0.08 2.96 -5.37
C ALA A 158 0.61 3.36 -4.04
N THR A 159 1.91 3.65 -4.05
CA THR A 159 2.64 4.17 -2.86
C THR A 159 2.10 5.52 -2.40
N GLU A 160 1.67 6.40 -3.31
CA GLU A 160 1.01 7.66 -2.94
C GLU A 160 -0.32 7.40 -2.23
N VAL A 161 -1.16 6.49 -2.76
CA VAL A 161 -2.42 6.10 -2.11
C VAL A 161 -2.16 5.52 -0.72
N ALA A 162 -1.15 4.65 -0.60
CA ALA A 162 -0.76 4.07 0.69
C ALA A 162 -0.29 5.13 1.69
N MET A 163 0.54 6.08 1.25
CA MET A 163 1.03 7.17 2.08
C MET A 163 -0.12 8.05 2.60
N TYR A 164 -1.07 8.40 1.73
CA TYR A 164 -2.25 9.19 2.12
C TYR A 164 -3.19 8.40 3.04
N GLY A 165 -3.44 7.12 2.74
CA GLY A 165 -4.26 6.25 3.58
C GLY A 165 -3.71 6.13 4.99
N LEU A 166 -2.40 5.87 5.11
CA LEU A 166 -1.73 5.80 6.40
C LEU A 166 -1.78 7.11 7.19
N ARG A 167 -1.67 8.28 6.54
CA ARG A 167 -1.81 9.57 7.23
C ARG A 167 -3.19 9.80 7.82
N LEU A 168 -4.22 9.10 7.33
CA LEU A 168 -5.59 9.22 7.80
C LEU A 168 -5.97 8.18 8.87
N VAL A 169 -5.08 7.23 9.19
CA VAL A 169 -5.31 6.26 10.26
C VAL A 169 -5.46 6.98 11.61
N LYS A 170 -6.58 6.72 12.27
CA LYS A 170 -6.93 7.30 13.57
C LYS A 170 -6.31 6.53 14.73
N ASP A 171 -6.40 5.20 14.69
CA ASP A 171 -5.90 4.34 15.76
C ASP A 171 -4.65 3.57 15.35
N TRP A 172 -3.49 4.07 15.73
CA TRP A 172 -2.20 3.44 15.46
C TRP A 172 -1.89 2.23 16.34
N ARG A 173 -2.73 1.90 17.34
CA ARG A 173 -2.56 0.70 18.16
C ARG A 173 -2.70 -0.58 17.32
N VAL A 174 -3.40 -0.52 16.20
CA VAL A 174 -3.57 -1.63 15.24
C VAL A 174 -2.24 -2.14 14.69
N PHE A 175 -1.24 -1.26 14.57
CA PHE A 175 0.09 -1.62 14.10
C PHE A 175 1.00 -2.11 15.24
N GLY A 176 0.63 -1.91 16.51
CA GLY A 176 1.29 -2.47 17.69
C GLY A 176 2.81 -2.62 17.58
N GLU A 177 3.28 -3.87 17.53
CA GLU A 177 4.68 -4.30 17.45
C GLU A 177 5.36 -4.07 16.08
N GLN A 178 4.62 -3.64 15.06
CA GLN A 178 5.15 -3.38 13.72
C GLN A 178 5.72 -1.96 13.58
N LEU A 179 5.49 -1.09 14.58
CA LEU A 179 6.15 0.21 14.62
C LEU A 179 7.67 0.03 14.86
N PRO A 180 8.51 0.86 14.23
CA PRO A 180 9.95 0.76 14.39
C PRO A 180 10.35 0.97 15.85
N LYS A 181 11.27 0.14 16.35
CA LYS A 181 11.75 0.24 17.73
C LYS A 181 12.53 1.53 17.96
N SER A 182 12.35 2.12 19.14
CA SER A 182 12.97 3.40 19.52
C SER A 182 14.50 3.40 19.47
N ASN A 183 15.11 2.26 19.77
CA ASN A 183 16.57 2.08 19.83
C ASN A 183 17.22 1.75 18.48
N LEU A 184 16.45 1.66 17.41
CA LEU A 184 16.95 1.42 16.06
C LEU A 184 17.20 2.74 15.34
N ALA A 185 18.13 2.71 14.39
CA ALA A 185 18.37 3.80 13.46
C ALA A 185 17.58 3.60 12.16
N LEU A 186 17.47 4.67 11.39
CA LEU A 186 16.83 4.67 10.08
C LEU A 186 17.86 4.89 8.99
N GLN A 187 17.72 4.16 7.89
CA GLN A 187 18.53 4.30 6.69
C GLN A 187 17.68 4.79 5.53
N ARG A 188 18.15 5.79 4.78
CA ARG A 188 17.56 6.13 3.48
C ARG A 188 17.81 5.03 2.46
N THR A 189 16.75 4.59 1.79
CA THR A 189 16.82 3.64 0.67
C THR A 189 16.97 4.36 -0.68
N VAL A 190 16.64 5.66 -0.72
CA VAL A 190 16.67 6.49 -1.92
C VAL A 190 17.43 7.80 -1.67
N ASN A 191 18.07 8.32 -2.71
CA ASN A 191 18.81 9.59 -2.64
C ASN A 191 17.89 10.81 -2.56
N GLN A 192 16.68 10.72 -3.12
CA GLN A 192 15.68 11.78 -3.10
C GLN A 192 14.29 11.17 -2.93
N PRO A 193 13.40 11.78 -2.12
CA PRO A 193 12.06 11.26 -1.93
C PRO A 193 11.23 11.46 -3.20
N PHE A 194 10.68 10.38 -3.73
CA PHE A 194 9.76 10.42 -4.89
C PHE A 194 8.31 10.75 -4.50
N LEU A 195 8.02 10.88 -3.20
CA LEU A 195 6.72 11.23 -2.63
C LEU A 195 6.75 12.63 -2.01
N LYS A 196 5.60 13.30 -1.99
CA LYS A 196 5.43 14.55 -1.25
C LYS A 196 5.39 14.29 0.26
N LEU A 197 6.51 14.56 0.92
CA LEU A 197 6.64 14.45 2.38
C LEU A 197 6.10 15.70 3.09
N ILE A 198 5.41 15.51 4.21
CA ILE A 198 5.08 16.62 5.13
C ILE A 198 6.31 17.00 5.96
N SER A 199 6.25 18.13 6.67
CA SER A 199 7.40 18.70 7.40
C SER A 199 8.09 17.70 8.33
N LEU A 200 7.34 16.93 9.13
CA LEU A 200 7.92 15.95 10.05
C LEU A 200 8.59 14.77 9.32
N GLU A 201 7.91 14.21 8.31
CA GLU A 201 8.44 13.10 7.51
C GLU A 201 9.69 13.50 6.75
N ARG A 202 9.74 14.73 6.25
CA ARG A 202 10.93 15.28 5.60
C ARG A 202 12.11 15.36 6.56
N LYS A 203 11.91 15.91 7.77
CA LYS A 203 12.97 16.00 8.78
C LYS A 203 13.48 14.61 9.19
N ILE A 204 12.58 13.65 9.40
CA ILE A 204 12.98 12.26 9.73
C ILE A 204 13.78 11.65 8.57
N TRP A 205 13.32 11.82 7.33
CA TRP A 205 14.07 11.35 6.17
C TRP A 205 15.46 12.01 6.08
N GLU A 206 15.55 13.33 6.34
CA GLU A 206 16.80 14.10 6.40
C GLU A 206 17.72 13.73 7.58
N GLN A 207 17.22 13.09 8.64
CA GLN A 207 18.04 12.61 9.76
C GLN A 207 18.38 11.11 9.67
N ALA A 208 17.79 10.36 8.73
CA ALA A 208 18.01 8.92 8.58
C ALA A 208 19.40 8.60 7.98
N ASP A 209 20.43 8.62 8.83
CA ASP A 209 21.85 8.49 8.51
C ASP A 209 22.48 7.17 8.95
N ARG A 210 21.67 6.19 9.41
CA ARG A 210 22.08 4.89 9.97
C ARG A 210 22.72 4.93 11.36
N ALA A 211 22.99 6.12 11.91
CA ALA A 211 23.61 6.30 13.22
C ALA A 211 22.63 6.86 14.25
N THR A 212 21.76 7.77 13.83
CA THR A 212 20.80 8.45 14.70
C THR A 212 19.64 7.51 15.01
N SER A 213 19.45 7.19 16.30
CA SER A 213 18.31 6.39 16.75
C SER A 213 17.01 7.17 16.69
N ILE A 214 15.87 6.47 16.62
CA ILE A 214 14.54 7.09 16.67
C ILE A 214 14.32 7.87 17.97
N GLU A 215 14.87 7.40 19.09
CA GLU A 215 14.84 8.11 20.36
C GLU A 215 15.61 9.43 20.29
N THR A 216 16.81 9.42 19.71
CA THR A 216 17.62 10.63 19.48
C THR A 216 16.87 11.62 18.57
N MET A 217 16.28 11.14 17.47
CA MET A 217 15.45 11.98 16.58
C MET A 217 14.28 12.63 17.32
N ALA A 218 13.62 11.90 18.23
CA ALA A 218 12.51 12.43 19.01
C ALA A 218 12.93 13.59 19.91
N LEU A 219 14.12 13.48 20.54
CA LEU A 219 14.70 14.55 21.36
C LEU A 219 15.07 15.78 20.52
N GLU A 220 15.78 15.59 19.41
CA GLU A 220 16.23 16.69 18.55
C GLU A 220 15.07 17.43 17.86
N LEU A 221 14.07 16.69 17.40
CA LEU A 221 12.90 17.27 16.73
C LEU A 221 11.86 17.80 17.71
N MET A 222 12.07 17.62 19.02
CA MET A 222 11.13 17.96 20.09
C MET A 222 9.72 17.39 19.80
N GLN A 223 9.67 16.11 19.41
CA GLN A 223 8.41 15.41 19.11
C GLN A 223 8.26 14.20 20.03
N PRO A 224 7.01 13.82 20.40
CA PRO A 224 6.78 12.55 21.07
C PRO A 224 7.33 11.39 20.25
N ILE A 225 8.00 10.44 20.92
CA ILE A 225 8.63 9.29 20.26
C ILE A 225 7.65 8.51 19.37
N LYS A 226 6.40 8.38 19.83
CA LYS A 226 5.34 7.73 19.08
C LYS A 226 5.04 8.42 17.74
N ASN A 227 5.14 9.76 17.66
CA ASN A 227 4.94 10.49 16.41
C ASN A 227 6.08 10.24 15.43
N ILE A 228 7.32 10.15 15.92
CA ILE A 228 8.48 9.77 15.10
C ILE A 228 8.32 8.33 14.60
N GLN A 229 7.97 7.39 15.48
CA GLN A 229 7.75 5.99 15.09
C GLN A 229 6.67 5.83 14.03
N ILE A 230 5.53 6.52 14.20
CA ILE A 230 4.44 6.52 13.22
C ILE A 230 4.91 7.08 11.87
N ALA A 231 5.60 8.23 11.88
CA ALA A 231 6.08 8.83 10.64
C ALA A 231 7.17 7.99 9.97
N ALA A 232 8.08 7.41 10.74
CA ALA A 232 9.10 6.47 10.27
C ALA A 232 8.46 5.22 9.66
N PHE A 233 7.48 4.61 10.34
CA PHE A 233 6.72 3.47 9.82
C PHE A 233 6.12 3.77 8.45
N ARG A 234 5.46 4.93 8.29
CA ARG A 234 4.90 5.35 6.99
C ARG A 234 5.96 5.40 5.90
N LEU A 235 7.14 5.92 6.20
CA LEU A 235 8.26 6.01 5.26
C LEU A 235 8.88 4.64 4.95
N ILE A 236 8.92 3.72 5.91
CA ILE A 236 9.43 2.37 5.74
C ILE A 236 8.53 1.56 4.80
N VAL A 237 7.23 1.54 5.06
CA VAL A 237 6.30 0.70 4.28
C VAL A 237 6.14 1.16 2.84
N VAL A 238 6.31 2.45 2.56
CA VAL A 238 6.37 3.00 1.18
C VAL A 238 7.77 2.91 0.55
N GLY A 239 8.76 2.37 1.28
CA GLY A 239 10.09 2.04 0.77
C GLY A 239 11.05 3.23 0.67
N LEU A 240 10.83 4.31 1.42
CA LEU A 240 11.74 5.45 1.50
C LEU A 240 12.83 5.31 2.58
N LEU A 241 12.55 4.50 3.61
CA LEU A 241 13.44 4.22 4.72
C LEU A 241 13.51 2.72 5.01
N GLU A 242 14.54 2.31 5.72
CA GLU A 242 14.72 0.97 6.29
C GLU A 242 15.19 1.07 7.74
N GLU A 243 14.78 0.11 8.58
CA GLU A 243 15.26 -0.01 9.96
C GLU A 243 16.60 -0.73 10.01
N VAL A 244 17.58 -0.14 10.68
CA VAL A 244 18.92 -0.72 10.87
C VAL A 244 19.35 -0.65 12.32
N LEU A 245 20.25 -1.56 12.71
CA LEU A 245 20.93 -1.44 14.00
C LEU A 245 21.83 -0.19 13.95
N VAL A 246 21.93 0.49 15.09
CA VAL A 246 22.84 1.64 15.22
C VAL A 246 24.28 1.16 15.04
N ASP A 247 24.97 1.66 14.03
CA ASP A 247 26.38 1.38 13.82
C ASP A 247 27.22 2.09 14.90
N ASN A 248 27.41 1.43 16.05
CA ASN A 248 28.32 1.88 17.10
C ASN A 248 29.80 1.56 16.80
N TYR A 249 30.15 1.37 15.53
CA TYR A 249 31.51 1.01 15.14
C TYR A 249 32.31 2.22 14.67
N GLY A 250 32.86 2.94 15.64
CA GLY A 250 34.17 3.57 15.51
C GLY A 250 35.31 2.53 15.51
N ILE A 251 35.19 1.45 14.74
CA ILE A 251 36.30 0.50 14.52
C ILE A 251 36.94 0.87 13.19
N LYS A 252 38.15 1.43 13.29
CA LYS A 252 39.09 1.57 12.18
C LYS A 252 39.11 0.26 11.39
N SER A 253 38.80 0.35 10.10
CA SER A 253 38.95 -0.72 9.13
C SER A 253 40.42 -1.17 9.08
N THR A 254 40.78 -2.19 9.85
CA THR A 254 41.91 -3.05 9.51
C THR A 254 41.39 -4.17 8.65
N ASN A 255 41.82 -4.15 7.39
CA ASN A 255 41.65 -5.17 6.37
C ASN A 255 41.72 -6.59 6.94
N LEU A 256 40.78 -7.46 6.57
CA LEU A 256 41.05 -8.88 6.38
C LEU A 256 40.07 -9.46 5.36
N VAL A 257 40.63 -9.67 4.17
CA VAL A 257 40.07 -10.41 3.04
C VAL A 257 40.02 -11.89 3.40
N SER A 258 38.92 -12.54 3.01
CA SER A 258 38.72 -13.99 2.78
C SER A 258 38.88 -14.92 4.01
N SER A 259 37.98 -15.84 4.29
CA SER A 259 37.61 -16.94 3.39
C SER A 259 36.51 -17.81 4.03
N SER A 260 35.68 -18.37 3.15
CA SER A 260 34.68 -19.40 3.40
C SER A 260 35.24 -20.60 4.16
N LYS A 261 34.50 -21.14 5.16
CA LYS A 261 34.27 -22.58 5.32
C LYS A 261 33.21 -22.90 6.38
N VAL A 262 32.30 -23.74 5.93
CA VAL A 262 31.29 -24.52 6.65
C VAL A 262 31.89 -25.25 7.87
N VAL A 263 31.24 -25.16 9.03
CA VAL A 263 31.27 -26.21 10.06
C VAL A 263 29.89 -26.34 10.69
N LEU A 264 29.23 -27.45 10.37
CA LEU A 264 28.14 -28.05 11.13
C LEU A 264 28.69 -28.60 12.45
N ALA A 265 28.02 -28.32 13.57
CA ALA A 265 28.10 -29.18 14.75
C ALA A 265 26.78 -29.16 15.51
N ASN A 266 26.18 -30.36 15.59
CA ASN A 266 25.03 -30.73 16.41
C ASN A 266 25.32 -30.56 17.90
N VAL A 267 24.34 -30.06 18.67
CA VAL A 267 24.17 -30.42 20.08
C VAL A 267 22.68 -30.65 20.35
N GLU A 268 22.39 -31.80 20.95
CA GLU A 268 21.07 -32.32 21.24
C GLU A 268 20.36 -31.62 22.41
N ARG A 269 19.07 -31.37 22.18
CA ARG A 269 17.89 -31.50 23.07
C ARG A 269 18.12 -31.45 24.60
N GLN A 270 17.62 -30.38 25.21
CA GLN A 270 16.74 -30.51 26.39
C GLN A 270 15.45 -29.70 26.20
N LYS A 271 14.33 -30.38 26.43
CA LYS A 271 12.96 -29.89 26.28
C LYS A 271 12.62 -28.96 27.43
N PHE A 272 12.24 -27.72 27.13
CA PHE A 272 11.32 -26.95 27.96
C PHE A 272 10.16 -26.45 27.07
N LEU A 273 8.96 -26.88 27.44
CA LEU A 273 7.68 -26.49 26.87
C LEU A 273 7.38 -25.04 27.26
N VAL A 274 7.62 -24.09 26.35
CA VAL A 274 6.93 -22.80 26.31
C VAL A 274 6.69 -22.47 24.83
N LYS A 275 5.42 -22.32 24.43
CA LYS A 275 5.01 -21.91 23.07
C LYS A 275 5.67 -20.58 22.69
N PRO A 276 6.50 -20.49 21.65
CA PRO A 276 6.87 -19.21 21.05
C PRO A 276 5.81 -18.85 20.00
N ARG A 277 5.21 -17.67 20.13
CA ARG A 277 4.65 -16.98 18.96
C ARG A 277 5.83 -16.68 18.04
N GLN A 278 5.78 -17.23 16.84
CA GLN A 278 6.81 -17.08 15.82
C GLN A 278 6.95 -15.59 15.47
N SER A 279 8.09 -15.03 15.87
CA SER A 279 8.71 -13.89 15.20
C SER A 279 8.85 -14.26 13.73
N THR A 280 8.12 -13.58 12.86
CA THR A 280 8.19 -13.76 11.41
C THR A 280 9.63 -13.51 10.95
N ASP A 281 10.23 -14.57 10.41
CA ASP A 281 11.58 -14.56 9.88
C ASP A 281 11.60 -13.68 8.62
N LYS A 282 12.16 -12.46 8.73
CA LYS A 282 12.29 -11.47 7.63
C LYS A 282 13.00 -12.06 6.39
N SER A 283 13.72 -13.17 6.54
CA SER A 283 14.37 -13.90 5.44
C SER A 283 13.39 -14.61 4.49
N LEU A 284 12.28 -15.15 4.99
CA LEU A 284 11.25 -15.79 4.18
C LEU A 284 10.45 -14.77 3.37
N LEU A 285 10.20 -13.60 3.96
CA LEU A 285 9.60 -12.47 3.27
C LEU A 285 10.50 -12.00 2.13
N ASN A 286 11.80 -11.83 2.35
CA ASN A 286 12.75 -11.45 1.30
C ASN A 286 12.83 -12.47 0.15
N ASN A 287 12.65 -13.77 0.43
CA ASN A 287 12.62 -14.80 -0.62
C ASN A 287 11.30 -14.79 -1.42
N LEU A 288 10.16 -14.56 -0.76
CA LEU A 288 8.88 -14.29 -1.42
C LEU A 288 8.93 -13.01 -2.26
N PHE A 289 9.59 -11.96 -1.77
CA PHE A 289 9.79 -10.69 -2.50
C PHE A 289 10.73 -10.85 -3.72
N LYS A 290 11.76 -11.71 -3.64
CA LYS A 290 12.65 -12.00 -4.78
C LYS A 290 11.93 -12.76 -5.90
N LEU A 291 11.04 -13.70 -5.55
CA LEU A 291 10.15 -14.38 -6.50
C LEU A 291 9.13 -13.43 -7.16
N TRP A 292 8.88 -12.26 -6.56
CA TRP A 292 7.94 -11.24 -7.04
C TRP A 292 8.55 -10.22 -8.01
N ARG A 293 9.88 -10.02 -7.93
CA ARG A 293 10.65 -9.08 -8.76
C ARG A 293 11.22 -9.73 -10.03
N SER A 294 11.22 -11.06 -10.11
CA SER A 294 11.61 -11.83 -11.30
C SER A 294 10.41 -12.06 -12.21
#